data_AF-M1AN57-F1
#
_entry.id   AF-M1AN57-F1
#
_cell.length_a   1.000
_cell.length_b   1.000
_cell.length_c   1.000
_cell.angle_alpha   90.00
_cell.angle_beta   90.00
_cell.angle_gamma   90.00
#
_symmetry.space_group_name_H-M   'P 1'
#
loop_
_entity.id
_entity.type
_entity.pdbx_description
1 polymer ?
#
loop_
_entity_poly.entity_id
_entity_poly.type
_entity_poly.pdbx_seq_one_letter_code
_entity_poly.pdbx_strand_id
1 'polypeptide(L)'
;MASDCDDGKFISALGAFKWRVLYANVSYDHMVGWRTSSIRRVTELVKPPWRSLDGYKHVVDVEYCPPASCEGPHYPLEAAKAKEAAQNAPSTQRTLKYHESMEEEMIRGLQQLGWKKIDVSFHSAFWPFFAHNNIHVKNEFFHNAGVGVIAHVADHIKQQEKQPESSSLITPSL
;
A
#
# COMPACT_ATOMS: atom_id res chain seq x y z
N MET A 1 5.07 -6.80 12.91
CA MET A 1 5.24 -5.96 11.71
C MET A 1 4.34 -4.71 11.71
N ALA A 2 3.44 -4.54 12.68
CA ALA A 2 2.63 -3.33 12.78
C ALA A 2 3.16 -2.33 13.84
N SER A 3 4.19 -2.72 14.57
CA SER A 3 4.80 -1.98 15.67
C SER A 3 6.26 -2.43 15.85
N ASP A 4 7.01 -1.63 16.59
CA ASP A 4 8.35 -1.95 17.04
C ASP A 4 8.29 -2.77 18.34
N CYS A 5 9.07 -3.85 18.42
CA CYS A 5 9.20 -4.68 19.60
C CYS A 5 10.68 -4.96 19.93
N ASP A 6 10.94 -5.81 20.92
CA ASP A 6 12.31 -6.17 21.31
C ASP A 6 13.00 -7.05 20.26
N ASP A 7 12.23 -7.89 19.55
CA ASP A 7 12.74 -8.73 18.47
C ASP A 7 13.06 -7.95 17.19
N GLY A 8 12.58 -6.71 17.07
CA GLY A 8 12.86 -5.88 15.90
C GLY A 8 12.08 -4.58 15.83
N LYS A 9 12.70 -3.57 15.23
CA LYS A 9 12.15 -2.21 15.06
C LYS A 9 11.61 -2.02 13.64
N PHE A 10 10.55 -2.73 13.29
CA PHE A 10 10.02 -2.77 11.93
C PHE A 10 9.56 -1.40 11.41
N ILE A 11 8.76 -0.65 12.19
CA ILE A 11 8.26 0.66 11.79
C ILE A 11 9.40 1.67 11.76
N SER A 12 10.29 1.65 12.76
CA SER A 12 11.50 2.51 12.72
C SER A 12 12.40 2.22 11.52
N ALA A 13 12.60 0.94 11.17
CA ALA A 13 13.41 0.56 10.01
C ALA A 13 12.77 1.05 8.69
N LEU A 14 11.44 0.95 8.54
CA LEU A 14 10.74 1.58 7.43
C LEU A 14 10.87 3.11 7.44
N GLY A 15 10.86 3.71 8.63
CA GLY A 15 11.06 5.14 8.85
C GLY A 15 12.43 5.64 8.38
N ALA A 16 13.47 4.81 8.46
CA ALA A 16 14.83 5.14 8.06
C ALA A 16 15.00 5.32 6.54
N PHE A 17 14.10 4.77 5.72
CA PHE A 17 14.14 5.02 4.28
C PHE A 17 13.74 6.48 3.98
N LYS A 18 14.61 7.20 3.27
CA LYS A 18 14.35 8.58 2.80
C LYS A 18 13.06 8.67 1.98
N TRP A 19 12.79 7.62 1.21
CA TRP A 19 11.67 7.56 0.30
C TRP A 19 10.83 6.31 0.55
N ARG A 20 9.52 6.49 0.72
CA ARG A 20 8.55 5.40 0.89
C ARG A 20 7.46 5.54 -0.16
N VAL A 21 7.37 4.54 -1.02
CA VAL A 21 6.45 4.54 -2.17
C VAL A 21 5.73 3.20 -2.19
N LEU A 22 4.42 3.22 -2.38
CA LEU A 22 3.61 2.02 -2.55
C LEU A 22 2.90 2.03 -3.90
N TYR A 23 2.81 0.86 -4.52
CA TYR A 23 2.03 0.62 -5.72
C TYR A 23 0.88 -0.30 -5.34
N ALA A 24 -0.34 0.20 -5.44
CA ALA A 24 -1.55 -0.51 -5.08
C ALA A 24 -2.36 -0.83 -6.33
N ASN A 25 -2.82 -2.08 -6.44
CA ASN A 25 -3.69 -2.46 -7.54
C ASN A 25 -5.14 -2.19 -7.16
N VAL A 26 -5.82 -1.33 -7.92
CA VAL A 26 -7.16 -0.86 -7.57
C VAL A 26 -8.28 -1.69 -8.19
N SER A 27 -7.96 -2.52 -9.18
CA SER A 27 -8.97 -3.27 -9.93
C SER A 27 -8.45 -4.58 -10.49
N TYR A 28 -9.36 -5.55 -10.68
CA TYR A 28 -9.13 -6.83 -11.36
C TYR A 28 -8.01 -7.72 -10.77
N ASP A 29 -7.56 -7.45 -9.53
CA ASP A 29 -6.70 -8.34 -8.74
C ASP A 29 -7.50 -9.08 -7.69
N HIS A 30 -7.57 -10.40 -7.82
CA HIS A 30 -8.22 -11.26 -6.84
C HIS A 30 -7.24 -11.80 -5.79
N MET A 31 -5.93 -11.63 -5.99
CA MET A 31 -4.90 -12.11 -5.06
C MET A 31 -4.49 -11.01 -4.08
N VAL A 32 -4.30 -9.78 -4.57
CA VAL A 32 -3.95 -8.62 -3.74
C VAL A 32 -4.81 -7.41 -4.15
N GLY A 33 -6.05 -7.40 -3.66
CA GLY A 33 -7.01 -6.34 -3.97
C GLY A 33 -6.62 -4.97 -3.37
N TRP A 34 -7.39 -3.95 -3.74
CA TRP A 34 -7.09 -2.57 -3.34
C TRP A 34 -7.05 -2.36 -1.82
N ARG A 35 -7.98 -3.01 -1.11
CA ARG A 35 -8.07 -2.97 0.35
C ARG A 35 -6.75 -3.39 1.02
N THR A 36 -6.08 -4.42 0.51
CA THR A 36 -4.88 -4.98 1.15
C THR A 36 -3.57 -4.36 0.66
N SER A 37 -3.58 -3.63 -0.46
CA SER A 37 -2.37 -3.05 -1.07
C SER A 37 -2.22 -1.53 -0.91
N SER A 38 -3.26 -0.82 -0.47
CA SER A 38 -3.26 0.66 -0.47
C SER A 38 -2.90 1.34 0.84
N ILE A 39 -2.75 0.57 1.94
CA ILE A 39 -2.62 1.14 3.29
C ILE A 39 -3.77 2.13 3.55
N ARG A 40 -4.99 1.71 3.21
CA ARG A 40 -6.24 2.46 3.38
C ARG A 40 -7.29 1.52 3.94
N ARG A 41 -8.11 2.03 4.86
CA ARG A 41 -9.33 1.33 5.32
C ARG A 41 -10.34 1.28 4.19
N VAL A 42 -11.30 0.36 4.25
CA VAL A 42 -12.41 0.30 3.26
C VAL A 42 -13.12 1.64 3.14
N THR A 43 -13.33 2.34 4.25
CA THR A 43 -13.97 3.66 4.30
C THR A 43 -13.12 4.77 3.68
N GLU A 44 -11.82 4.54 3.47
CA GLU A 44 -10.87 5.46 2.87
C GLU A 44 -10.62 5.16 1.38
N LEU A 45 -11.17 4.06 0.85
CA LEU A 45 -11.06 3.73 -0.56
C LEU A 45 -11.99 4.65 -1.38
N VAL A 46 -11.39 5.55 -2.14
CA VAL A 46 -12.09 6.37 -3.13
C VAL A 46 -12.49 5.52 -4.35
N LYS A 47 -13.31 6.04 -5.27
CA LYS A 47 -13.45 5.38 -6.58
C LYS A 47 -12.22 5.70 -7.42
N PRO A 48 -11.57 4.71 -8.05
CA PRO A 48 -10.37 4.98 -8.81
C PRO A 48 -10.75 5.79 -10.04
N PRO A 49 -9.99 6.84 -10.39
CA PRO A 49 -10.32 7.63 -11.55
C PRO A 49 -10.11 6.80 -12.82
N TRP A 50 -11.00 6.96 -13.79
CA TRP A 50 -10.91 6.30 -15.10
C TRP A 50 -9.99 7.06 -16.05
N ARG A 51 -8.86 7.55 -15.54
CA ARG A 51 -7.87 8.32 -16.29
C ARG A 51 -6.49 7.73 -16.06
N SER A 52 -5.65 7.81 -17.08
CA SER A 52 -4.23 7.52 -16.97
C SER A 52 -3.48 8.80 -16.66
N LEU A 53 -2.39 8.72 -15.88
CA LEU A 53 -1.42 9.80 -15.77
C LEU A 53 -0.70 9.97 -17.12
N ASP A 54 -0.43 11.22 -17.51
CA ASP A 54 0.27 11.53 -18.76
C ASP A 54 1.61 10.78 -18.84
N GLY A 55 1.72 9.87 -19.81
CA GLY A 55 2.90 9.02 -20.04
C GLY A 55 2.80 7.58 -19.52
N TYR A 56 1.89 7.26 -18.59
CA TYR A 56 1.79 5.92 -18.00
C TYR A 56 0.35 5.41 -17.95
N LYS A 57 -0.03 4.63 -18.97
CA LYS A 57 -1.40 4.17 -19.24
C LYS A 57 -2.12 3.52 -18.04
N HIS A 58 -1.43 2.79 -17.18
CA HIS A 58 -2.05 2.04 -16.08
C HIS A 58 -1.82 2.65 -14.69
N VAL A 59 -1.11 3.79 -14.61
CA VAL A 59 -1.03 4.58 -13.37
C VAL A 59 -2.20 5.54 -13.38
N VAL A 60 -3.11 5.41 -12.42
CA VAL A 60 -4.39 6.14 -12.41
C VAL A 60 -4.46 7.25 -11.37
N ASP A 61 -3.73 7.10 -10.27
CA ASP A 61 -3.63 8.14 -9.25
C ASP A 61 -2.28 8.12 -8.54
N VAL A 62 -1.82 9.31 -8.13
CA VAL A 62 -0.58 9.49 -7.38
C VAL A 62 -0.84 10.51 -6.28
N GLU A 63 -0.72 10.08 -5.03
CA GLU A 63 -1.04 10.87 -3.85
C GLU A 63 0.12 10.80 -2.86
N TYR A 64 0.46 11.92 -2.22
CA TYR A 64 1.31 11.89 -1.03
C TYR A 64 0.44 11.93 0.22
N CYS A 65 0.49 10.87 1.02
CA CYS A 65 -0.19 10.82 2.31
C CYS A 65 0.83 11.11 3.42
N PRO A 66 0.64 12.18 4.22
CA PRO A 66 1.50 12.46 5.36
C PRO A 66 1.32 11.40 6.46
N PRO A 67 2.28 11.28 7.40
CA PRO A 67 2.12 10.49 8.61
C PRO A 67 0.83 10.85 9.35
N ALA A 68 0.03 9.85 9.70
CA ALA A 68 -1.11 10.01 10.58
C ALA A 68 -0.63 10.05 12.04
N SER A 69 -1.27 10.91 12.86
CA SER A 69 -1.04 10.91 14.30
C SER A 69 -1.48 9.57 14.91
N CYS A 70 -0.62 9.00 15.74
CA CYS A 70 -0.86 7.72 16.39
C CYS A 70 -1.55 7.90 17.75
N GLU A 71 -2.63 8.67 17.81
CA GLU A 71 -3.48 8.77 19.00
C GLU A 71 -4.62 7.76 18.88
N GLY A 72 -4.45 6.59 19.49
CA GLY A 72 -5.49 5.56 19.53
C GLY A 72 -5.23 4.50 20.58
N PRO A 73 -6.26 3.73 20.98
CA PRO A 73 -6.10 2.62 21.92
C PRO A 73 -5.06 1.62 21.41
N HIS A 74 -4.40 0.92 22.33
CA HIS A 74 -3.34 -0.06 22.04
C HIS A 74 -3.93 -1.31 21.35
N TYR A 75 -4.18 -1.18 20.04
CA TYR A 75 -4.69 -2.21 19.12
C TYR A 75 -3.91 -3.53 19.08
N PRO A 76 -2.58 -3.58 19.34
CA PRO A 76 -1.86 -4.86 19.38
C PRO A 76 -2.48 -5.88 20.36
N LEU A 77 -3.10 -5.39 21.43
CA LEU A 77 -3.78 -6.25 22.40
C LEU A 77 -5.12 -6.80 21.85
N GLU A 78 -5.81 -6.04 21.02
CA GLU A 78 -7.09 -6.46 20.43
C GLU A 78 -6.86 -7.56 19.37
N ALA A 79 -5.88 -7.39 18.50
CA ALA A 79 -5.51 -8.40 17.50
C ALA A 79 -5.04 -9.70 18.16
N ALA A 80 -4.23 -9.61 19.23
CA ALA A 80 -3.80 -10.77 20.00
C ALA A 80 -4.98 -11.52 20.63
N LYS A 81 -5.92 -10.81 21.27
CA LYS A 81 -7.14 -11.40 21.84
C LYS A 81 -8.03 -12.04 20.76
N ALA A 82 -8.19 -11.38 19.62
CA ALA A 82 -8.98 -11.91 18.51
C ALA A 82 -8.34 -13.19 17.93
N LYS A 83 -7.01 -13.23 17.84
CA LYS A 83 -6.24 -14.41 17.42
C LYS A 83 -6.45 -15.58 18.37
N GLU A 84 -6.27 -15.34 19.67
CA GLU A 84 -6.46 -16.37 20.71
C GLU A 84 -7.89 -16.91 20.68
N ALA A 85 -8.90 -16.03 20.58
CA ALA A 85 -10.30 -16.45 20.49
C ALA A 85 -10.59 -17.31 19.25
N ALA A 86 -10.02 -16.97 18.09
CA ALA A 86 -10.15 -17.74 16.86
C ALA A 86 -9.44 -19.10 16.93
N GLN A 87 -8.33 -19.20 17.66
CA GLN A 87 -7.60 -20.45 17.88
C GLN A 87 -8.31 -21.37 18.88
N ASN A 88 -8.79 -20.82 20.00
CA ASN A 88 -9.44 -21.59 21.06
C ASN A 88 -10.80 -22.15 20.61
N ALA A 89 -11.55 -21.40 19.80
CA ALA A 89 -12.85 -21.83 19.31
C ALA A 89 -13.08 -21.32 17.88
N PRO A 90 -12.62 -22.04 16.85
CA PRO A 90 -12.73 -21.61 15.46
C PRO A 90 -14.18 -21.39 15.02
N SER A 91 -14.46 -20.22 14.45
CA SER A 91 -15.73 -19.92 13.79
C SER A 91 -15.52 -18.85 12.73
N THR A 92 -16.37 -18.82 11.69
CA THR A 92 -16.28 -17.81 10.62
C THR A 92 -16.24 -16.39 11.18
N GLN A 93 -17.10 -16.09 12.18
CA GLN A 93 -17.16 -14.77 12.80
C GLN A 93 -15.86 -14.41 13.55
N ARG A 94 -15.27 -15.35 14.29
CA ARG A 94 -14.02 -15.09 15.03
C ARG A 94 -12.83 -14.95 14.09
N THR A 95 -12.78 -15.75 13.03
CA THR A 95 -11.76 -15.63 11.98
C THR A 95 -11.85 -14.27 11.28
N LEU A 96 -13.06 -13.81 10.92
CA LEU A 96 -13.25 -12.49 10.35
C LEU A 96 -12.80 -11.38 11.30
N LYS A 97 -13.21 -11.44 12.58
CA LYS A 97 -12.78 -10.47 13.59
C LYS A 97 -11.27 -10.43 13.74
N TYR A 98 -10.61 -11.58 13.78
CA TYR A 98 -9.15 -11.66 13.82
C TYR A 98 -8.51 -10.98 12.61
N HIS A 99 -9.00 -11.26 11.39
CA HIS A 99 -8.48 -10.63 10.18
C HIS A 99 -8.68 -9.11 10.18
N GLU A 100 -9.85 -8.63 10.58
CA GLU A 100 -10.16 -7.19 10.68
C GLU A 100 -9.27 -6.49 11.71
N SER A 101 -9.09 -7.08 12.89
CA SER A 101 -8.20 -6.52 13.92
C SER A 101 -6.73 -6.48 13.46
N MET A 102 -6.26 -7.53 12.78
CA MET A 102 -4.91 -7.57 12.22
C MET A 102 -4.71 -6.54 11.10
N GLU A 103 -5.68 -6.39 10.20
CA GLU A 103 -5.63 -5.39 9.13
C GLU A 103 -5.57 -3.98 9.70
N GLU A 104 -6.41 -3.67 10.68
CA GLU A 104 -6.44 -2.35 11.34
C GLU A 104 -5.12 -2.05 12.07
N GLU A 105 -4.54 -3.04 12.76
CA GLU A 105 -3.23 -2.90 13.39
C GLU A 105 -2.15 -2.56 12.34
N MET A 106 -2.11 -3.30 11.22
CA MET A 106 -1.14 -3.05 10.15
C MET A 106 -1.33 -1.69 9.49
N ILE A 107 -2.57 -1.30 9.18
CA ILE A 107 -2.87 0.01 8.57
C ILE A 107 -2.41 1.13 9.52
N ARG A 108 -2.76 1.07 10.80
CA ARG A 108 -2.31 2.08 11.78
C ARG A 108 -0.80 2.15 11.89
N GLY A 109 -0.14 1.00 12.03
CA GLY A 109 1.31 0.92 12.11
C GLY A 109 1.99 1.58 10.93
N LEU A 110 1.58 1.22 9.72
CA LEU A 110 2.15 1.76 8.49
C LEU A 110 1.80 3.24 8.28
N GLN A 111 0.60 3.69 8.67
CA GLN A 111 0.17 5.09 8.56
C GLN A 111 0.94 6.04 9.49
N GLN A 112 1.71 5.54 10.48
CA GLN A 112 2.63 6.37 11.27
C GLN A 112 3.75 6.99 10.44
N LEU A 113 3.93 6.54 9.18
CA LEU A 113 4.91 7.06 8.25
C LEU A 113 4.21 7.70 7.05
N GLY A 114 4.88 8.67 6.42
CA GLY A 114 4.41 9.26 5.18
C GLY A 114 4.71 8.36 3.99
N TRP A 115 3.76 8.28 3.05
CA TRP A 115 3.83 7.42 1.86
C TRP A 115 3.47 8.20 0.61
N LYS A 116 4.22 7.98 -0.47
CA LYS A 116 3.73 8.27 -1.82
C LYS A 116 2.97 7.06 -2.34
N LYS A 117 1.66 7.19 -2.46
CA LYS A 117 0.75 6.14 -2.91
C LYS A 117 0.51 6.26 -4.40
N ILE A 118 0.67 5.15 -5.11
CA ILE A 118 0.47 5.08 -6.55
C ILE A 118 -0.57 4.00 -6.81
N ASP A 119 -1.71 4.41 -7.31
CA ASP A 119 -2.80 3.51 -7.65
C ASP A 119 -2.67 3.09 -9.12
N VAL A 120 -2.72 1.78 -9.35
CA VAL A 120 -2.53 1.13 -10.66
C VAL A 120 -3.80 0.40 -11.04
N SER A 121 -4.20 0.50 -12.30
CA SER A 121 -5.41 -0.12 -12.81
C SER A 121 -5.22 -0.63 -14.24
N PHE A 122 -5.59 -1.88 -14.50
CA PHE A 122 -5.52 -2.50 -15.82
C PHE A 122 -6.87 -2.50 -16.55
N HIS A 123 -7.78 -1.62 -16.16
CA HIS A 123 -9.12 -1.50 -16.76
C HIS A 123 -9.08 -1.28 -18.28
N SER A 124 -7.99 -0.74 -18.82
CA SER A 124 -7.78 -0.47 -20.25
C SER A 124 -6.87 -1.50 -20.95
N ALA A 125 -6.53 -2.60 -20.26
CA ALA A 125 -5.79 -3.73 -20.82
C ALA A 125 -6.75 -4.71 -21.52
N PHE A 126 -6.23 -5.46 -22.49
CA PHE A 126 -7.03 -6.42 -23.28
C PHE A 126 -7.55 -7.59 -22.41
N TRP A 127 -6.78 -7.99 -21.39
CA TRP A 127 -7.18 -8.96 -20.37
C TRP A 127 -6.97 -8.38 -18.97
N PRO A 128 -7.95 -7.63 -18.42
CA PRO A 128 -7.78 -6.95 -17.15
C PRO A 128 -7.63 -7.92 -15.96
N PHE A 129 -8.20 -9.14 -16.04
CA PHE A 129 -8.15 -10.16 -14.98
C PHE A 129 -6.74 -10.71 -14.68
N PHE A 130 -5.75 -10.42 -15.53
CA PHE A 130 -4.34 -10.73 -15.27
C PHE A 130 -3.59 -9.60 -14.55
N ALA A 131 -4.30 -8.65 -13.92
CA ALA A 131 -3.69 -7.49 -13.26
C ALA A 131 -2.50 -7.85 -12.36
N HIS A 132 -2.62 -8.92 -11.58
CA HIS A 132 -1.54 -9.40 -10.73
C HIS A 132 -0.28 -9.82 -11.51
N ASN A 133 -0.45 -10.51 -12.64
CA ASN A 133 0.68 -10.93 -13.47
C ASN A 133 1.21 -9.77 -14.32
N ASN A 134 0.33 -8.83 -14.69
CA ASN A 134 0.69 -7.61 -15.38
C ASN A 134 1.63 -6.77 -14.52
N ILE A 135 1.31 -6.48 -13.25
CA ILE A 135 2.19 -5.68 -12.37
C ILE A 135 3.62 -6.22 -12.33
N HIS A 136 3.79 -7.54 -12.28
CA HIS A 136 5.09 -8.18 -12.23
C HIS A 136 5.74 -8.40 -13.61
N VAL A 137 5.02 -8.18 -14.71
CA VAL A 137 5.46 -8.47 -16.08
C VAL A 137 6.07 -9.87 -16.22
N LYS A 138 5.42 -10.90 -15.66
CA LYS A 138 5.99 -12.27 -15.58
C LYS A 138 6.30 -12.90 -16.94
N ASN A 139 5.64 -12.43 -18.00
CA ASN A 139 5.87 -12.87 -19.38
C ASN A 139 5.60 -11.68 -20.28
N GLU A 140 6.64 -11.13 -20.91
CA GLU A 140 6.54 -9.91 -21.72
C GLU A 140 5.56 -10.04 -22.88
N PHE A 141 5.35 -11.24 -23.43
CA PHE A 141 4.43 -11.44 -24.55
C PHE A 141 2.95 -11.28 -24.15
N PHE A 142 2.59 -11.68 -22.92
CA PHE A 142 1.20 -11.67 -22.44
C PHE A 142 0.91 -10.58 -21.38
N HIS A 143 1.93 -10.11 -20.68
CA HIS A 143 1.82 -9.20 -19.53
C HIS A 143 2.42 -7.81 -19.80
N ASN A 144 2.58 -7.44 -21.08
CA ASN A 144 3.14 -6.15 -21.50
C ASN A 144 2.36 -4.94 -20.95
N ALA A 145 1.08 -5.13 -20.57
CA ALA A 145 0.32 -4.07 -19.92
C ALA A 145 1.05 -3.51 -18.68
N GLY A 146 1.82 -4.32 -17.95
CA GLY A 146 2.59 -3.83 -16.80
C GLY A 146 3.85 -3.04 -17.12
N VAL A 147 4.35 -3.06 -18.36
CA VAL A 147 5.63 -2.40 -18.71
C VAL A 147 5.60 -0.90 -18.38
N GLY A 148 4.46 -0.25 -18.61
CA GLY A 148 4.28 1.16 -18.22
C GLY A 148 4.39 1.39 -16.71
N VAL A 149 3.93 0.44 -15.89
CA VAL A 149 4.05 0.51 -14.41
C VAL A 149 5.51 0.35 -14.00
N ILE A 150 6.24 -0.62 -14.60
CA ILE A 150 7.67 -0.82 -14.34
C ILE A 150 8.50 0.39 -14.78
N ALA A 151 8.18 0.98 -15.94
CA ALA A 151 8.81 2.21 -16.40
C ALA A 151 8.57 3.36 -15.40
N HIS A 152 7.33 3.51 -14.91
CA HIS A 152 7.03 4.50 -13.87
C HIS A 152 7.85 4.28 -12.59
N VAL A 153 8.00 3.03 -12.13
CA VAL A 153 8.87 2.69 -10.99
C VAL A 153 10.31 3.11 -11.25
N ALA A 154 10.88 2.73 -12.40
CA ALA A 154 12.27 3.02 -12.74
C ALA A 154 12.53 4.54 -12.85
N ASP A 155 11.63 5.26 -13.51
CA ASP A 155 11.73 6.71 -13.67
C ASP A 155 11.58 7.42 -12.32
N HIS A 156 10.70 6.92 -11.45
CA HIS A 156 10.56 7.43 -10.09
C HIS A 156 11.83 7.27 -9.26
N ILE A 157 12.47 6.10 -9.29
CA ILE A 157 13.74 5.85 -8.59
C ILE A 157 14.83 6.80 -9.12
N LYS A 158 14.97 6.92 -10.45
CA LYS A 158 15.94 7.85 -11.06
C LYS A 158 15.68 9.31 -10.69
N GLN A 159 14.42 9.72 -10.59
CA GLN A 159 14.07 11.09 -10.16
C GLN A 159 14.46 11.32 -8.70
N GLN A 160 14.29 10.33 -7.83
CA GLN A 160 14.66 10.42 -6.41
C GLN A 160 16.17 10.51 -6.20
N GLU A 161 16.97 9.84 -7.01
CA GLU A 161 18.44 9.93 -6.98
C GLU A 161 18.96 11.31 -7.41
N LYS A 162 18.23 11.98 -8.32
CA LYS A 162 18.59 13.32 -8.82
C LYS A 162 18.20 14.46 -7.87
N GLN A 163 17.37 14.20 -6.85
CA GLN A 163 16.98 15.23 -5.88
C GLN A 163 18.14 15.52 -4.93
N PRO A 164 18.69 16.75 -4.89
CA PRO A 164 19.74 17.11 -3.95
C PRO A 164 19.26 16.96 -2.50
N GLU A 165 20.17 16.61 -1.59
CA GLU A 165 19.86 16.31 -0.18
C GLU A 165 19.17 17.45 0.58
N SER A 166 19.18 18.67 0.05
CA SER A 166 18.64 19.87 0.69
C SER A 166 17.14 20.08 0.54
N SER A 167 16.41 19.29 -0.27
CA SER A 167 14.98 19.55 -0.53
C SER A 167 14.02 18.91 0.49
N SER A 168 14.52 18.30 1.56
CA SER A 168 13.69 17.62 2.57
C SER A 168 13.10 18.54 3.66
N LEU A 169 13.29 19.86 3.59
CA LEU A 169 12.55 20.79 4.43
C LEU A 169 11.21 21.13 3.76
N ILE A 170 10.26 20.21 3.86
CA ILE A 170 8.84 20.59 3.78
C ILE A 170 8.53 21.31 5.10
N THR A 171 8.81 22.61 5.14
CA THR A 171 8.26 23.51 6.15
C THR A 171 6.74 23.50 6.01
N PRO A 172 5.97 23.25 7.08
CA PRO A 172 4.55 23.52 7.06
C PRO A 172 4.39 25.05 6.96
N SER A 173 3.72 25.51 5.91
CA SER A 173 3.25 26.89 5.84
C SER A 173 2.29 27.12 7.01
N LEU A 174 2.60 28.13 7.82
CA LEU A 174 1.77 28.67 8.90
C LEU A 174 0.39 29.12 8.40
#